data_AF-A0A953WAJ5-F1
#
_entry.id   AF-A0A953WAJ5-F1
#
_cell.length_a   1.000
_cell.length_b   1.000
_cell.length_c   1.000
_cell.angle_alpha   90.00
_cell.angle_beta   90.00
_cell.angle_gamma   90.00
#
_symmetry.space_group_name_H-M   'P 1'
#
loop_
_entity.id
_entity.type
_entity.pdbx_description
1 polymer ?
#
loop_
_entity_poly.entity_id
_entity_poly.type
_entity_poly.pdbx_seq_one_letter_code
_entity_poly.pdbx_strand_id
1 'polypeptide(L)' 'NAGLCLHVETLYGDNTHHIIESCFKATARALREAVELDPRAGAEPPSTKGVLGG' A
#
# COMPACT_ATOMS: atom_id res chain seq x y z
N ASN A 1 -13.72 -6.04 3.44
CA ASN A 1 -12.27 -5.77 3.61
C ASN A 1 -11.54 -5.92 2.28
N ALA A 2 -10.33 -5.36 2.17
CA ALA A 2 -9.66 -5.11 0.89
C ALA A 2 -8.69 -6.22 0.39
N GLY A 3 -8.48 -7.31 1.12
CA GLY A 3 -7.65 -8.44 0.66
C GLY A 3 -6.17 -8.11 0.47
N LEU A 4 -5.62 -7.22 1.29
CA LEU A 4 -4.24 -6.72 1.18
C LEU A 4 -3.43 -6.97 2.46
N CYS A 5 -2.11 -6.96 2.32
CA CYS A 5 -1.18 -6.90 3.44
C CYS A 5 -0.78 -5.43 3.66
N LEU A 6 -1.09 -4.88 4.83
CA LEU A 6 -0.79 -3.48 5.17
C LEU A 6 0.07 -3.42 6.41
N HIS A 7 1.22 -2.76 6.28
CA HIS A 7 2.08 -2.38 7.39
C HIS A 7 2.11 -0.85 7.45
N VAL A 8 1.90 -0.30 8.64
CA VAL A 8 2.00 1.14 8.90
C VAL A 8 2.81 1.32 10.17
N GLU A 9 3.86 2.11 10.08
CA GLU A 9 4.76 2.41 11.19
C GLU A 9 4.96 3.92 11.30
N THR A 10 4.86 4.43 12.52
CA THR A 10 5.29 5.79 12.85
C THR A 10 6.68 5.70 13.45
N LEU A 11 7.70 6.12 12.70
CA LEU A 11 9.09 6.05 13.15
C LEU A 11 9.37 6.98 14.35
N TYR A 12 8.66 8.11 14.43
CA TYR A 12 8.74 9.10 15.50
C TYR A 12 7.54 10.05 15.47
N GLY A 13 7.23 10.68 16.61
CA GLY A 13 6.25 11.76 16.72
C GLY A 13 5.70 11.89 18.14
N ASP A 14 5.38 13.13 18.55
CA ASP A 14 4.83 13.43 19.88
C ASP A 14 3.34 13.84 19.83
N ASN A 15 2.88 14.36 18.68
CA ASN A 15 1.53 14.84 18.51
C ASN A 15 0.65 13.79 17.83
N THR A 16 -0.35 13.27 18.55
CA THR A 16 -1.25 12.22 18.06
C THR A 16 -1.99 12.58 16.77
N HIS A 17 -2.40 13.85 16.60
CA HIS A 17 -3.06 14.29 15.37
C HIS A 17 -2.11 14.17 14.17
N HIS A 18 -0.87 14.65 14.28
CA HIS A 18 0.13 14.52 13.22
C HIS A 18 0.54 13.07 12.96
N ILE A 19 0.65 12.24 14.00
CA ILE A 19 0.95 10.81 13.85
C ILE A 19 -0.13 10.14 13.00
N ILE A 20 -1.41 10.30 13.37
CA ILE A 20 -2.53 9.71 12.62
C ILE A 20 -2.56 10.26 11.20
N GLU A 21 -2.49 11.58 11.02
CA GLU A 21 -2.51 12.19 9.70
C GLU A 21 -1.36 11.68 8.80
N SER A 22 -0.16 11.48 9.37
CA SER A 22 0.99 10.93 8.66
C SER A 22 0.76 9.48 8.22
N CYS A 23 0.18 8.64 9.08
CA CYS A 23 -0.20 7.26 8.74
C CYS A 23 -1.16 7.21 7.57
N PHE A 24 -2.20 8.05 7.57
CA PHE A 24 -3.18 8.10 6.49
C PHE A 24 -2.58 8.66 5.19
N LYS A 25 -1.79 9.73 5.26
CA LYS A 25 -1.12 10.32 4.08
C LYS A 25 -0.13 9.33 3.45
N ALA A 26 0.66 8.64 4.26
CA ALA A 26 1.60 7.62 3.79
C ALA A 26 0.86 6.44 3.16
N THR A 27 -0.18 5.93 3.82
CA THR A 27 -1.02 4.85 3.29
C THR A 27 -1.65 5.24 1.95
N ALA A 28 -2.18 6.47 1.81
CA ALA A 28 -2.78 6.93 0.55
C ALA A 28 -1.76 6.98 -0.60
N ARG A 29 -0.51 7.39 -0.31
CA ARG A 29 0.57 7.39 -1.30
C ARG A 29 1.01 5.98 -1.69
N ALA A 30 1.21 5.10 -0.71
CA ALA A 30 1.58 3.71 -0.95
C ALA A 30 0.49 2.95 -1.73
N LEU A 31 -0.78 3.18 -1.40
CA LEU A 31 -1.90 2.60 -2.14
C LEU A 31 -1.96 3.13 -3.57
N ARG A 32 -1.77 4.43 -3.78
CA ARG A 32 -1.72 5.01 -5.13
C ARG A 32 -0.65 4.33 -5.99
N GLU A 33 0.56 4.19 -5.47
CA GLU A 33 1.65 3.50 -6.18
C GLU A 33 1.31 2.03 -6.45
N ALA A 34 0.77 1.31 -5.46
CA ALA A 34 0.46 -0.10 -5.59
C ALA A 34 -0.66 -0.43 -6.60
N VAL A 35 -1.56 0.52 -6.88
CA VAL A 35 -2.68 0.33 -7.83
C VAL A 35 -2.44 0.96 -9.19
N GLU A 36 -1.34 1.69 -9.38
CA GLU A 36 -0.97 2.24 -10.69
C GLU A 36 -0.65 1.09 -11.66
N LEU A 37 -1.01 1.27 -12.94
CA LEU A 37 -0.69 0.29 -13.97
C LEU A 37 0.83 0.31 -14.22
N ASP A 38 1.50 -0.81 -14.01
CA ASP A 38 2.92 -0.95 -14.35
C ASP A 38 3.08 -1.20 -15.86
N PRO A 39 3.67 -0.26 -16.63
CA PRO A 39 3.88 -0.43 -18.06
C PRO A 39 4.85 -1.59 -18.41
N ARG A 40 5.58 -2.14 -17.43
CA ARG A 40 6.52 -3.26 -17.61
C ARG A 40 5.91 -4.62 -17.33
N ALA A 41 4.80 -4.68 -16.60
CA ALA A 41 4.21 -5.93 -16.10
C ALA A 41 3.45 -6.73 -17.18
N GLY A 42 3.17 -6.13 -18.33
CA GLY A 42 2.37 -6.77 -19.37
C GLY A 42 0.94 -7.08 -18.88
N ALA A 43 0.37 -8.22 -19.30
CA ALA A 43 -0.99 -8.63 -18.94
C ALA A 43 -1.06 -9.70 -17.83
N GLU A 44 0.09 -10.14 -17.31
CA GLU A 44 0.14 -11.22 -16.33
C GLU A 44 0.03 -10.70 -14.89
N PRO A 45 -0.64 -11.43 -13.98
CA PRO A 45 -0.66 -11.06 -12.57
C PRO A 45 0.75 -11.04 -11.98
N PRO A 46 1.10 -10.07 -11.11
CA PRO A 46 2.43 -9.99 -10.50
C PRO A 46 2.60 -11.02 -9.37
N SER A 47 2.56 -12.31 -9.72
CA SER A 47 2.61 -13.45 -8.81
C SER A 47 3.20 -14.65 -9.53
N THR A 48 4.20 -15.31 -8.94
CA THR A 48 4.78 -16.55 -9.51
C THR A 48 3.79 -17.71 -9.56
N LYS A 49 2.69 -17.63 -8.79
CA LYS A 49 1.59 -18.60 -8.84
C LYS A 49 0.58 -18.28 -9.95
N GLY A 50 0.77 -17.19 -10.70
CA GLY A 50 -0.12 -16.74 -11.76
C GLY A 50 -1.46 -16.18 -11.28
N VAL A 51 -1.67 -16.09 -9.95
CA VAL A 51 -2.91 -15.60 -9.35
C VAL A 51 -2.64 -14.77 -8.10
N LEU A 52 -3.50 -13.77 -7.87
CA LEU A 52 -3.65 -13.05 -6.62
C LEU A 52 -5.07 -13.33 -6.11
N GLY A 53 -5.19 -13.84 -4.89
CA GLY A 53 -6.46 -14.21 -4.28
C GLY A 53 -6.38 -14.09 -2.76
N GLY A 54 -7.55 -13.97 -2.13
CA GLY A 54 -7.75 -14.03 -0.69
C GLY A 54 -8.44 -15.31 -0.29
#